data_AF-A0A957HPA6-F1
#
_entry.id   AF-A0A957HPA6-F1
#
_cell.length_a   1.000
_cell.length_b   1.000
_cell.length_c   1.000
_cell.angle_alpha   90.00
_cell.angle_beta   90.00
_cell.angle_gamma   90.00
#
_symmetry.space_group_name_H-M   'P 1'
#
loop_
_entity.id
_entity.type
_entity.pdbx_description
1 polymer ?
#
loop_
_entity_poly.entity_id
_entity_poly.type
_entity_poly.pdbx_seq_one_letter_code
_entity_poly.pdbx_strand_id
1 'polypeptide(L)'
;MSEENNIPYEQSDLYKIRHSAAHVMAEAVLEFYPEAKLAIGPPIEDGYYYDFDLGKDDNGKPRTFAPEDLDRIEGKMKELLKKNAKFEQSTMSVDAALEFFKDQPYKLELIHNLAEGKLDENGNPTSEPVSDVGIYQHREFVDLCRGPHVGFTKQVKANAVKLLRSGGAYWRGDENNPQLQRIYGTAWHNRVELDEYLKLLEEAKARDHRRLGKQLGLFHISQLVGSGLPLWLPKGAILRETLENFLRQAQLERGYLPVITPHIGKLDLYITSGHYPYYKDSQYTPIDVDDEKFMLKPMNCPHHIEIYKSEPHSYRDLPLRLAEFGTVYRYEQSGELNGLTRVRGFTVDDSHLFVTPEQLEEEFIGVVSLIQHVFETMGFDDFRARLGTN
;
A
#
# COMPACT_ATOMS: atom_id res chain seq x y z
N MET A 1 -1.07 29.83 11.38
CA MET A 1 -1.56 28.65 10.63
C MET A 1 -3.00 28.94 10.30
N SER A 2 -3.29 29.30 9.05
CA SER A 2 -4.63 29.69 8.59
C SER A 2 -5.57 28.49 8.63
N GLU A 3 -6.85 28.76 8.88
CA GLU A 3 -7.97 27.81 9.01
C GLU A 3 -8.31 27.02 7.73
N GLU A 4 -7.43 27.00 6.71
CA GLU A 4 -7.65 26.34 5.42
C GLU A 4 -7.34 24.82 5.41
N ASN A 5 -6.72 24.28 6.46
CA ASN A 5 -6.14 22.93 6.44
C ASN A 5 -7.04 21.78 6.94
N ASN A 6 -8.37 21.87 6.83
CA ASN A 6 -9.27 20.80 7.31
C ASN A 6 -10.32 20.33 6.30
N ILE A 7 -10.16 20.65 5.01
CA ILE A 7 -11.01 20.09 3.96
C ILE A 7 -10.47 18.69 3.60
N PRO A 8 -11.28 17.62 3.68
CA PRO A 8 -10.87 16.29 3.22
C PRO A 8 -10.37 16.33 1.77
N TYR A 9 -9.35 15.54 1.45
CA TYR A 9 -8.72 15.56 0.13
C TYR A 9 -9.76 15.42 -1.00
N GLU A 10 -10.74 14.55 -0.82
CA GLU A 10 -11.85 14.24 -1.72
C GLU A 10 -12.72 15.46 -2.07
N GLN A 11 -12.69 16.50 -1.24
CA GLN A 11 -13.44 17.74 -1.41
C GLN A 11 -12.57 18.89 -1.95
N SER A 12 -11.26 18.67 -2.09
CA SER A 12 -10.30 19.68 -2.56
C SER A 12 -10.40 19.93 -4.07
N ASP A 13 -9.95 21.11 -4.51
CA ASP A 13 -9.82 21.40 -5.93
C ASP A 13 -8.73 20.56 -6.61
N LEU A 14 -7.67 20.15 -5.88
CA LEU A 14 -6.65 19.24 -6.40
C LEU A 14 -7.22 17.87 -6.74
N TYR A 15 -8.18 17.36 -5.95
CA TYR A 15 -8.89 16.12 -6.28
C TYR A 15 -9.54 16.21 -7.66
N LYS A 16 -10.32 17.27 -7.92
CA LYS A 16 -10.97 17.49 -9.22
C LYS A 16 -9.96 17.64 -10.35
N ILE A 17 -8.87 18.40 -10.12
CA ILE A 17 -7.80 18.60 -11.11
C ILE A 17 -7.15 17.27 -11.48
N ARG A 18 -6.79 16.45 -10.49
CA ARG A 18 -6.10 15.17 -10.71
C ARG A 18 -7.01 14.12 -11.32
N HIS A 19 -8.27 14.08 -10.89
CA HIS A 19 -9.26 13.20 -11.49
C HIS A 19 -9.49 13.54 -12.98
N SER A 20 -9.59 14.84 -13.28
CA SER A 20 -9.72 15.32 -14.66
C SER A 20 -8.45 15.09 -15.48
N ALA A 21 -7.27 15.19 -14.86
CA ALA A 21 -6.01 14.84 -15.51
C ALA A 21 -5.91 13.34 -15.85
N ALA A 22 -6.44 12.46 -15.00
CA ALA A 22 -6.52 11.02 -15.26
C ALA A 22 -7.39 10.71 -16.48
N HIS A 23 -8.55 11.37 -16.61
CA HIS A 23 -9.42 11.23 -17.79
C HIS A 23 -8.74 11.72 -19.08
N VAL A 24 -8.05 12.87 -19.04
CA VAL A 24 -7.32 13.37 -20.20
C VAL A 24 -6.12 12.48 -20.54
N MET A 25 -5.50 11.83 -19.55
CA MET A 25 -4.48 10.81 -19.78
C MET A 25 -5.07 9.59 -20.50
N ALA A 26 -6.24 9.10 -20.06
CA ALA A 26 -6.90 7.97 -20.70
C ALA A 26 -7.30 8.27 -22.15
N GLU A 27 -7.83 9.47 -22.43
CA GLU A 27 -8.07 9.93 -23.81
C GLU A 27 -6.78 9.95 -24.63
N ALA A 28 -5.69 10.49 -24.09
CA ALA A 28 -4.40 10.53 -24.77
C ALA A 28 -3.84 9.12 -25.05
N VAL A 29 -4.05 8.17 -24.14
CA VAL A 29 -3.66 6.77 -24.34
C VAL A 29 -4.48 6.15 -25.47
N LEU A 30 -5.80 6.35 -25.51
CA LEU A 30 -6.66 5.80 -26.57
C LEU A 30 -6.33 6.38 -27.96
N GLU A 31 -5.79 7.60 -28.07
CA GLU A 31 -5.31 8.11 -29.36
C GLU A 31 -4.11 7.31 -29.91
N PHE A 32 -3.23 6.81 -29.04
CA PHE A 32 -2.07 6.01 -29.46
C PHE A 32 -2.33 4.50 -29.44
N TYR A 33 -3.26 4.06 -28.58
CA TYR A 33 -3.63 2.67 -28.35
C TYR A 33 -5.17 2.53 -28.41
N PRO A 34 -5.79 2.61 -29.60
CA PRO A 34 -7.25 2.62 -29.73
C PRO A 34 -7.94 1.34 -29.23
N GLU A 35 -7.21 0.22 -29.23
CA GLU A 35 -7.72 -1.09 -28.78
C GLU A 35 -7.59 -1.29 -27.25
N ALA A 36 -6.92 -0.38 -26.54
CA ALA A 36 -6.69 -0.51 -25.11
C ALA A 36 -8.01 -0.58 -24.33
N LYS A 37 -8.05 -1.44 -23.32
CA LYS A 37 -9.19 -1.53 -22.41
C LYS A 37 -8.93 -0.72 -21.15
N LEU A 38 -9.88 0.14 -20.80
CA LEU A 38 -9.81 1.02 -19.64
C LEU A 38 -10.31 0.27 -18.41
N ALA A 39 -9.52 0.26 -17.35
CA ALA A 39 -9.91 -0.29 -16.06
C ALA A 39 -10.30 0.82 -15.09
N ILE A 40 -9.46 1.14 -14.10
CA ILE A 40 -9.71 2.15 -13.07
C ILE A 40 -8.67 3.27 -13.12
N GLY A 41 -9.10 4.50 -12.81
CA GLY A 41 -8.22 5.67 -12.84
C GLY A 41 -8.46 6.72 -11.77
N PRO A 42 -8.32 6.38 -10.47
CA PRO A 42 -8.65 7.29 -9.40
C PRO A 42 -7.58 8.38 -9.20
N PRO A 43 -7.99 9.57 -8.72
CA PRO A 43 -7.06 10.52 -8.10
C PRO A 43 -6.52 9.96 -6.78
N ILE A 44 -5.30 10.36 -6.42
CA ILE A 44 -4.64 10.05 -5.15
C ILE A 44 -4.00 11.32 -4.56
N GLU A 45 -3.65 11.28 -3.27
CA GLU A 45 -3.21 12.46 -2.50
C GLU A 45 -2.05 13.27 -3.12
N ASP A 46 -1.20 12.65 -3.94
CA ASP A 46 -0.10 13.33 -4.63
C ASP A 46 -0.20 13.27 -6.17
N GLY A 47 -1.31 12.79 -6.71
CA GLY A 47 -1.44 12.63 -8.16
C GLY A 47 -2.65 11.80 -8.59
N TYR A 48 -2.45 10.91 -9.55
CA TYR A 48 -3.45 9.99 -10.05
C TYR A 48 -2.74 8.81 -10.71
N TYR A 49 -3.49 7.75 -10.96
CA TYR A 49 -3.06 6.71 -11.87
C TYR A 49 -4.22 6.28 -12.77
N TYR A 50 -3.92 5.51 -13.81
CA TYR A 50 -4.93 4.83 -14.61
C TYR A 50 -4.38 3.49 -15.09
N ASP A 51 -5.20 2.45 -14.99
CA ASP A 51 -4.90 1.09 -15.41
C ASP A 51 -5.44 0.78 -16.80
N PHE A 52 -4.57 0.23 -17.65
CA PHE A 52 -4.85 -0.10 -19.04
C PHE A 52 -4.52 -1.55 -19.32
N ASP A 53 -5.43 -2.26 -19.98
CA ASP A 53 -5.07 -3.51 -20.68
C ASP A 53 -4.68 -3.16 -22.12
N LEU A 54 -3.40 -3.33 -22.43
CA LEU A 54 -2.85 -3.10 -23.77
C LEU A 54 -2.90 -4.36 -24.64
N GLY A 55 -3.47 -5.45 -24.14
CA GLY A 55 -3.47 -6.75 -24.79
C GLY A 55 -2.09 -7.39 -24.84
N LYS A 56 -1.90 -8.29 -25.80
CA LYS A 56 -0.65 -9.04 -25.99
C LYS A 56 0.10 -8.57 -27.24
N ASP A 57 1.42 -8.67 -27.21
CA ASP A 57 2.27 -8.48 -28.36
C ASP A 57 2.24 -9.70 -29.29
N ASP A 58 2.91 -9.61 -30.43
CA ASP A 58 2.93 -10.66 -31.45
C ASP A 58 3.55 -11.98 -30.95
N ASN A 59 4.28 -11.94 -29.83
CA ASN A 59 4.88 -13.10 -29.17
C ASN A 59 4.00 -13.64 -28.02
N GLY A 60 2.80 -13.10 -27.84
CA GLY A 60 1.85 -13.52 -26.80
C GLY A 60 2.18 -12.97 -25.40
N LYS A 61 3.12 -12.03 -25.25
CA LYS A 61 3.47 -11.40 -23.98
C LYS A 61 2.60 -10.16 -23.75
N PRO A 62 2.21 -9.83 -22.51
CA PRO A 62 1.51 -8.58 -22.22
C PRO A 62 2.29 -7.37 -22.76
N ARG A 63 1.61 -6.51 -23.53
CA ARG A 63 2.19 -5.24 -23.98
C ARG A 63 2.41 -4.32 -22.78
N THR A 64 3.51 -3.58 -22.79
CA THR A 64 3.90 -2.65 -21.72
C THR A 64 4.23 -1.30 -22.29
N PHE A 65 3.95 -0.21 -21.56
CA PHE A 65 4.42 1.11 -21.94
C PHE A 65 5.94 1.21 -21.84
N ALA A 66 6.59 1.66 -22.91
CA ALA A 66 7.99 2.06 -22.87
C ALA A 66 8.13 3.47 -22.26
N PRO A 67 9.32 3.84 -21.74
CA PRO A 67 9.56 5.20 -21.25
C PRO A 67 9.23 6.29 -22.29
N GLU A 68 9.50 6.03 -23.56
CA GLU A 68 9.24 6.95 -24.67
C GLU A 68 7.74 7.15 -24.94
N ASP A 69 6.91 6.15 -24.61
CA ASP A 69 5.46 6.27 -24.71
C ASP A 69 4.92 7.28 -23.71
N LEU A 70 5.48 7.32 -22.50
CA LEU A 70 5.07 8.30 -21.48
C LEU A 70 5.33 9.74 -21.94
N ASP A 71 6.45 9.99 -22.61
CA ASP A 71 6.74 11.33 -23.16
C ASP A 71 5.77 11.71 -24.28
N ARG A 72 5.40 10.76 -25.15
CA ARG A 72 4.42 10.96 -26.23
C ARG A 72 3.02 11.21 -25.68
N ILE A 73 2.58 10.39 -24.72
CA ILE A 73 1.29 10.53 -24.03
C ILE A 73 1.24 11.86 -23.28
N GLU A 74 2.27 12.23 -22.52
CA GLU A 74 2.33 13.52 -21.82
C GLU A 74 2.25 14.70 -22.80
N GLY A 75 2.96 14.63 -23.94
CA GLY A 75 2.87 15.63 -25.00
C GLY A 75 1.44 15.78 -25.53
N LYS A 76 0.77 14.66 -25.79
CA LYS A 76 -0.62 14.62 -26.26
C LYS A 76 -1.60 15.14 -25.21
N MET A 77 -1.44 14.76 -23.95
CA MET A 77 -2.23 15.31 -22.84
C MET A 77 -2.13 16.83 -22.80
N LYS A 78 -0.92 17.39 -22.89
CA LYS A 78 -0.72 18.85 -22.88
C LYS A 78 -1.38 19.54 -24.07
N GLU A 79 -1.46 18.90 -25.23
CA GLU A 79 -2.23 19.38 -26.38
C GLU A 79 -3.75 19.38 -26.07
N LEU A 80 -4.27 18.25 -25.58
CA LEU A 80 -5.69 18.06 -25.27
C LEU A 80 -6.20 19.01 -24.17
N LEU A 81 -5.38 19.28 -23.15
CA LEU A 81 -5.68 20.25 -22.10
C LEU A 81 -5.91 21.65 -22.67
N LYS A 82 -5.09 22.08 -23.65
CA LYS A 82 -5.18 23.40 -24.29
C LYS A 82 -6.41 23.57 -25.16
N LYS A 83 -7.02 22.49 -25.65
CA LYS A 83 -8.26 22.51 -26.45
C LYS A 83 -9.50 22.92 -25.65
N ASN A 84 -9.41 23.02 -24.31
CA ASN A 84 -10.45 23.56 -23.42
C ASN A 84 -11.83 22.91 -23.62
N ALA A 85 -11.90 21.59 -23.71
CA ALA A 85 -13.19 20.92 -23.78
C ALA A 85 -13.93 20.99 -22.45
N LYS A 86 -15.26 21.00 -22.51
CA LYS A 86 -16.11 20.95 -21.34
C LYS A 86 -16.20 19.50 -20.84
N PHE A 87 -16.17 19.32 -19.52
CA PHE A 87 -16.56 18.06 -18.90
C PHE A 87 -18.07 18.09 -18.68
N GLU A 88 -18.76 17.11 -19.24
CA GLU A 88 -20.22 16.98 -19.17
C GLU A 88 -20.55 15.73 -18.37
N GLN A 89 -21.18 15.95 -17.22
CA GLN A 89 -21.73 14.87 -16.41
C GLN A 89 -23.10 14.51 -16.95
N SER A 90 -23.35 13.22 -17.13
CA SER A 90 -24.68 12.69 -17.40
C SER A 90 -24.83 11.31 -16.78
N THR A 91 -25.99 10.70 -16.95
CA THR A 91 -26.26 9.33 -16.52
C THR A 91 -26.68 8.49 -17.72
N MET A 92 -26.35 7.22 -17.69
CA MET A 92 -26.84 6.21 -18.62
C MET A 92 -27.56 5.13 -17.83
N SER A 93 -28.70 4.64 -18.33
CA SER A 93 -29.31 3.42 -17.80
C SER A 93 -28.30 2.27 -17.91
N VAL A 94 -28.32 1.33 -16.97
CA VAL A 94 -27.43 0.15 -16.98
C VAL A 94 -27.40 -0.54 -18.35
N ASP A 95 -28.55 -0.80 -18.97
CA ASP A 95 -28.62 -1.47 -20.28
C ASP A 95 -27.90 -0.68 -21.39
N ALA A 96 -28.11 0.63 -21.45
CA ALA A 96 -27.43 1.51 -22.40
C ALA A 96 -25.92 1.57 -22.15
N ALA A 97 -25.50 1.59 -20.89
CA ALA A 97 -24.09 1.58 -20.52
C ALA A 97 -23.42 0.25 -20.89
N LEU A 98 -24.09 -0.90 -20.69
CA LEU A 98 -23.60 -2.21 -21.08
C LEU A 98 -23.41 -2.32 -22.61
N GLU A 99 -24.33 -1.77 -23.40
CA GLU A 99 -24.18 -1.75 -24.86
C GLU A 99 -23.06 -0.78 -25.29
N PHE A 100 -22.96 0.40 -24.68
CA PHE A 100 -21.93 1.39 -24.99
C PHE A 100 -20.52 0.87 -24.67
N PHE A 101 -20.34 0.24 -23.51
CA PHE A 101 -19.07 -0.30 -23.04
C PHE A 101 -18.85 -1.78 -23.39
N LYS A 102 -19.58 -2.33 -24.37
CA LYS A 102 -19.52 -3.78 -24.72
C LYS A 102 -18.12 -4.30 -25.04
N ASP A 103 -17.25 -3.45 -25.57
CA ASP A 103 -15.86 -3.79 -25.88
C ASP A 103 -14.89 -3.49 -24.73
N GLN A 104 -15.38 -3.09 -23.55
CA GLN A 104 -14.60 -2.66 -22.39
C GLN A 104 -14.88 -3.60 -21.19
N PRO A 105 -14.24 -4.78 -21.12
CA PRO A 105 -14.61 -5.84 -20.17
C PRO A 105 -14.57 -5.40 -18.70
N TYR A 106 -13.58 -4.60 -18.32
CA TYR A 106 -13.46 -4.07 -16.97
C TYR A 106 -14.60 -3.11 -16.60
N LYS A 107 -15.05 -2.28 -17.56
CA LYS A 107 -16.19 -1.37 -17.36
C LYS A 107 -17.50 -2.15 -17.25
N LEU A 108 -17.68 -3.21 -18.03
CA LEU A 108 -18.83 -4.11 -17.91
C LEU A 108 -18.90 -4.74 -16.52
N GLU A 109 -17.78 -5.25 -16.00
CA GLU A 109 -17.74 -5.81 -14.65
C GLU A 109 -18.12 -4.77 -13.58
N LEU A 110 -17.63 -3.53 -13.70
CA LEU A 110 -18.00 -2.44 -12.80
C LEU A 110 -19.50 -2.12 -12.87
N ILE A 111 -20.07 -2.02 -14.08
CA ILE A 111 -21.50 -1.75 -14.28
C ILE A 111 -22.35 -2.88 -13.69
N HIS A 112 -22.00 -4.15 -13.91
CA HIS A 112 -22.72 -5.27 -13.31
C HIS A 112 -22.68 -5.25 -11.78
N ASN A 113 -21.51 -4.98 -11.18
CA ASN A 113 -21.39 -4.89 -9.72
C ASN A 113 -22.22 -3.76 -9.12
N LEU A 114 -22.28 -2.61 -9.80
CA LEU A 114 -23.12 -1.47 -9.40
C LEU A 114 -24.61 -1.81 -9.54
N ALA A 115 -25.01 -2.38 -10.67
CA ALA A 115 -26.39 -2.77 -10.96
C ALA A 115 -26.94 -3.82 -9.97
N GLU A 116 -26.07 -4.70 -9.48
CA GLU A 116 -26.40 -5.73 -8.49
C GLU A 116 -26.28 -5.26 -7.04
N GLY A 117 -25.80 -4.03 -6.79
CA GLY A 117 -25.58 -3.51 -5.44
C GLY A 117 -24.56 -4.32 -4.66
N LYS A 118 -23.50 -4.79 -5.33
CA LYS A 118 -22.44 -5.60 -4.69
C LYS A 118 -21.26 -4.74 -4.26
N LEU A 119 -20.64 -4.04 -5.21
CA LEU A 119 -19.41 -3.28 -5.00
C LEU A 119 -19.48 -1.93 -5.71
N ASP A 120 -18.84 -0.92 -5.13
CA ASP A 120 -18.60 0.36 -5.78
C ASP A 120 -17.37 0.29 -6.73
N GLU A 121 -17.07 1.41 -7.39
CA GLU A 121 -15.93 1.56 -8.30
C GLU A 121 -14.56 1.38 -7.62
N ASN A 122 -14.49 1.48 -6.29
CA ASN A 122 -13.30 1.27 -5.48
C ASN A 122 -13.24 -0.14 -4.87
N GLY A 123 -14.26 -0.97 -5.07
CA GLY A 123 -14.35 -2.33 -4.52
C GLY A 123 -14.88 -2.40 -3.09
N ASN A 124 -15.57 -1.36 -2.61
CA ASN A 124 -16.25 -1.40 -1.31
C ASN A 124 -17.68 -1.93 -1.46
N PRO A 125 -18.22 -2.68 -0.49
CA PRO A 125 -19.61 -3.14 -0.51
C PRO A 125 -20.61 -2.00 -0.68
N THR A 126 -21.56 -2.16 -1.58
CA THR A 126 -22.72 -1.27 -1.71
C THR A 126 -23.96 -1.97 -1.17
N SER A 127 -24.94 -1.22 -0.71
CA SER A 127 -26.20 -1.77 -0.15
C SER A 127 -27.41 -1.52 -1.06
N GLU A 128 -27.23 -0.81 -2.17
CA GLU A 128 -28.32 -0.39 -3.04
C GLU A 128 -27.95 -0.61 -4.52
N PRO A 129 -28.72 -1.45 -5.25
CA PRO A 129 -28.57 -1.60 -6.68
C PRO A 129 -28.98 -0.31 -7.41
N VAL A 130 -28.28 0.04 -8.48
CA VAL A 130 -28.57 1.25 -9.27
C VAL A 130 -29.17 0.91 -10.63
N SER A 131 -30.16 1.70 -11.07
CA SER A 131 -30.74 1.61 -12.43
C SER A 131 -29.95 2.40 -13.46
N ASP A 132 -29.18 3.40 -13.00
CA ASP A 132 -28.45 4.35 -13.81
C ASP A 132 -27.03 4.50 -13.25
N VAL A 133 -26.06 4.59 -14.16
CA VAL A 133 -24.65 4.80 -13.84
C VAL A 133 -24.21 6.21 -14.27
N GLY A 134 -23.31 6.81 -13.49
CA GLY A 134 -22.72 8.10 -13.81
C GLY A 134 -21.68 7.98 -14.92
N ILE A 135 -21.74 8.91 -15.87
CA ILE A 135 -20.74 9.03 -16.93
C ILE A 135 -20.23 10.46 -17.03
N TYR A 136 -18.96 10.58 -17.39
CA TYR A 136 -18.35 11.86 -17.75
C TYR A 136 -17.85 11.80 -19.18
N GLN A 137 -18.28 12.79 -19.96
CA GLN A 137 -17.85 13.00 -21.33
C GLN A 137 -17.00 14.27 -21.43
N HIS A 138 -15.94 14.20 -22.22
CA HIS A 138 -15.27 15.40 -22.73
C HIS A 138 -14.75 15.09 -24.13
N ARG A 139 -15.17 15.90 -25.12
CA ARG A 139 -14.98 15.60 -26.55
C ARG A 139 -15.62 14.24 -26.89
N GLU A 140 -14.91 13.37 -27.59
CA GLU A 140 -15.34 12.02 -27.96
C GLU A 140 -15.06 11.00 -26.84
N PHE A 141 -14.32 11.36 -25.80
CA PHE A 141 -14.01 10.47 -24.70
C PHE A 141 -15.15 10.42 -23.68
N VAL A 142 -15.65 9.22 -23.42
CA VAL A 142 -16.70 8.93 -22.43
C VAL A 142 -16.17 7.86 -21.47
N ASP A 143 -16.33 8.09 -20.17
CA ASP A 143 -15.90 7.15 -19.14
C ASP A 143 -16.95 6.97 -18.05
N LEU A 144 -16.98 5.75 -17.49
CA LEU A 144 -17.78 5.39 -16.32
C LEU A 144 -17.12 6.01 -15.09
N CYS A 145 -17.76 7.04 -14.54
CA CYS A 145 -17.18 7.83 -13.46
C CYS A 145 -18.27 8.65 -12.75
N ARG A 146 -18.18 8.75 -11.42
CA ARG A 146 -19.10 9.57 -10.61
C ARG A 146 -18.61 11.01 -10.37
N GLY A 147 -17.35 11.29 -10.68
CA GLY A 147 -16.73 12.60 -10.46
C GLY A 147 -16.40 12.88 -8.99
N PRO A 148 -16.24 14.16 -8.60
CA PRO A 148 -16.34 15.35 -9.44
C PRO A 148 -15.14 15.58 -10.37
N HIS A 149 -15.39 16.33 -11.44
CA HIS A 149 -14.37 16.86 -12.37
C HIS A 149 -14.34 18.39 -12.37
N VAL A 150 -13.29 18.98 -12.96
CA VAL A 150 -13.29 20.40 -13.30
C VAL A 150 -14.30 20.68 -14.42
N GLY A 151 -14.75 21.93 -14.59
CA GLY A 151 -15.71 22.27 -15.66
C GLY A 151 -15.13 22.19 -17.07
N PHE A 152 -13.86 22.55 -17.25
CA PHE A 152 -13.17 22.51 -18.54
C PHE A 152 -11.73 22.01 -18.44
N THR A 153 -11.25 21.32 -19.46
CA THR A 153 -9.89 20.73 -19.48
C THR A 153 -8.79 21.76 -19.28
N LYS A 154 -8.96 23.03 -19.68
CA LYS A 154 -7.93 24.08 -19.48
C LYS A 154 -7.72 24.46 -18.02
N GLN A 155 -8.66 24.12 -17.11
CA GLN A 155 -8.47 24.31 -15.67
C GLN A 155 -7.36 23.39 -15.12
N VAL A 156 -7.13 22.24 -15.75
CA VAL A 156 -5.91 21.46 -15.54
C VAL A 156 -4.81 22.10 -16.39
N LYS A 157 -3.92 22.86 -15.74
CA LYS A 157 -2.89 23.62 -16.46
C LYS A 157 -1.87 22.68 -17.09
N ALA A 158 -1.69 22.76 -18.41
CA ALA A 158 -0.78 21.89 -19.16
C ALA A 158 0.71 21.96 -18.73
N ASN A 159 1.14 23.05 -18.10
CA ASN A 159 2.49 23.16 -17.54
C ASN A 159 2.61 22.65 -16.09
N ALA A 160 1.50 22.29 -15.46
CA ALA A 160 1.39 21.80 -14.09
C ALA A 160 0.99 20.31 -14.01
N VAL A 161 1.21 19.55 -15.10
CA VAL A 161 1.01 18.09 -15.16
C VAL A 161 2.31 17.39 -15.54
N LYS A 162 2.54 16.21 -14.97
CA LYS A 162 3.69 15.36 -15.28
C LYS A 162 3.32 13.88 -15.15
N LEU A 163 3.67 13.06 -16.15
CA LEU A 163 3.67 11.60 -16.01
C LEU A 163 4.98 11.16 -15.34
N LEU A 164 4.87 10.28 -14.35
CA LEU A 164 5.97 9.91 -13.45
C LEU A 164 6.61 8.58 -13.83
N ARG A 165 5.80 7.52 -13.93
CA ARG A 165 6.26 6.16 -14.22
C ARG A 165 5.11 5.29 -14.70
N SER A 166 5.44 4.22 -15.41
CA SER A 166 4.53 3.09 -15.66
C SER A 166 4.92 1.90 -14.77
N GLY A 167 3.99 0.97 -14.53
CA GLY A 167 4.24 -0.28 -13.81
C GLY A 167 3.15 -1.31 -14.06
N GLY A 168 3.40 -2.56 -13.67
CA GLY A 168 2.38 -3.61 -13.72
C GLY A 168 1.41 -3.48 -12.54
N ALA A 169 0.13 -3.74 -12.79
CA ALA A 169 -0.88 -3.94 -11.76
C ALA A 169 -1.66 -5.23 -12.09
N TYR A 170 -2.40 -5.75 -11.13
CA TYR A 170 -3.35 -6.83 -11.37
C TYR A 170 -4.76 -6.30 -11.11
N TRP A 171 -5.71 -6.74 -11.93
CA TRP A 171 -7.11 -6.36 -11.74
C TRP A 171 -7.60 -6.77 -10.35
N ARG A 172 -8.23 -5.83 -9.62
CA ARG A 172 -8.63 -5.96 -8.20
C ARG A 172 -7.48 -6.30 -7.23
N GLY A 173 -6.22 -6.18 -7.64
CA GLY A 173 -5.07 -6.52 -6.82
C GLY A 173 -4.84 -8.02 -6.63
N ASP A 174 -5.51 -8.88 -7.39
CA ASP A 174 -5.37 -10.34 -7.31
C ASP A 174 -4.44 -10.85 -8.44
N GLU A 175 -3.35 -11.51 -8.07
CA GLU A 175 -2.35 -12.04 -9.01
C GLU A 175 -2.88 -13.11 -9.98
N ASN A 176 -4.05 -13.69 -9.70
CA ASN A 176 -4.73 -14.63 -10.58
C ASN A 176 -5.52 -13.93 -11.70
N ASN A 177 -5.75 -12.62 -11.59
CA ASN A 177 -6.49 -11.84 -12.57
C ASN A 177 -5.59 -11.31 -13.70
N PRO A 178 -6.17 -10.79 -14.80
CA PRO A 178 -5.39 -10.20 -15.88
C PRO A 178 -4.42 -9.11 -15.40
N GLN A 179 -3.19 -9.15 -15.94
CA GLN A 179 -2.17 -8.14 -15.69
C GLN A 179 -2.48 -6.87 -16.51
N LEU A 180 -2.49 -5.73 -15.82
CA LEU A 180 -2.71 -4.40 -16.37
C LEU A 180 -1.43 -3.57 -16.37
N GLN A 181 -1.42 -2.50 -17.14
CA GLN A 181 -0.38 -1.48 -17.16
C GLN A 181 -0.91 -0.21 -16.51
N ARG A 182 -0.30 0.17 -15.38
CA ARG A 182 -0.62 1.38 -14.64
C ARG A 182 0.29 2.52 -15.07
N ILE A 183 -0.26 3.66 -15.45
CA ILE A 183 0.49 4.92 -15.58
C ILE A 183 0.22 5.79 -14.36
N TYR A 184 1.27 6.25 -13.69
CA TYR A 184 1.21 7.24 -12.62
C TYR A 184 1.48 8.63 -13.17
N GLY A 185 0.65 9.60 -12.79
CA GLY A 185 0.83 11.01 -13.09
C GLY A 185 0.55 11.90 -11.89
N THR A 186 0.92 13.17 -11.99
CA THR A 186 0.59 14.18 -10.98
C THR A 186 0.12 15.46 -11.66
N ALA A 187 -0.72 16.23 -10.97
CA ALA A 187 -1.27 17.49 -11.42
C ALA A 187 -1.43 18.44 -10.23
N TRP A 188 -1.11 19.72 -10.45
CA TRP A 188 -1.06 20.78 -9.45
C TRP A 188 -1.77 22.06 -9.93
N HIS A 189 -2.01 23.01 -9.04
CA HIS A 189 -2.68 24.26 -9.43
C HIS A 189 -1.82 25.11 -10.36
N ASN A 190 -0.50 24.99 -10.28
CA ASN A 190 0.45 25.77 -11.05
C ASN A 190 1.80 25.06 -11.21
N ARG A 191 2.68 25.67 -12.01
CA ARG A 191 4.01 25.12 -12.32
C ARG A 191 4.93 25.07 -11.09
N VAL A 192 4.83 26.04 -10.19
CA VAL A 192 5.71 26.16 -9.02
C VAL A 192 5.48 24.97 -8.08
N GLU A 193 4.22 24.68 -7.75
CA GLU A 193 3.85 23.51 -6.93
C GLU A 193 4.30 22.19 -7.57
N LEU A 194 4.17 22.05 -8.90
CA LEU A 194 4.68 20.88 -9.59
C LEU A 194 6.21 20.77 -9.44
N ASP A 195 6.95 21.85 -9.67
CA ASP A 195 8.41 21.84 -9.58
C ASP A 195 8.90 21.56 -8.14
N GLU A 196 8.19 22.08 -7.12
CA GLU A 196 8.43 21.75 -5.71
C GLU A 196 8.21 20.27 -5.43
N TYR A 197 7.08 19.70 -5.89
CA TYR A 197 6.80 18.28 -5.74
C TYR A 197 7.83 17.39 -6.44
N LEU A 198 8.22 17.74 -7.67
CA LEU A 198 9.25 17.00 -8.40
C LEU A 198 10.61 17.07 -7.69
N LYS A 199 10.96 18.21 -7.09
CA LYS A 199 12.16 18.34 -6.26
C LYS A 199 12.09 17.42 -5.03
N LEU A 200 10.96 17.38 -4.34
CA LEU A 200 10.74 16.47 -3.21
C LEU A 200 10.88 15.00 -3.62
N LEU A 201 10.34 14.61 -4.79
CA LEU A 201 10.51 13.26 -5.31
C LEU A 201 11.97 12.92 -5.60
N GLU A 202 12.76 13.84 -6.13
CA GLU A 202 14.19 13.62 -6.36
C GLU A 202 14.98 13.53 -5.05
N GLU A 203 14.66 14.37 -4.06
CA GLU A 203 15.23 14.27 -2.72
C GLU A 203 14.88 12.93 -2.05
N ALA A 204 13.63 12.46 -2.18
CA ALA A 204 13.19 11.17 -1.68
C ALA A 204 13.93 10.01 -2.36
N LYS A 205 14.08 10.03 -3.69
CA LYS A 205 14.86 9.03 -4.44
C LYS A 205 16.34 9.03 -4.03
N ALA A 206 16.90 10.19 -3.71
CA ALA A 206 18.28 10.29 -3.24
C ALA A 206 18.47 9.67 -1.85
N ARG A 207 17.42 9.67 -1.02
CA ARG A 207 17.39 9.15 0.35
C ARG A 207 16.80 7.74 0.47
N ASP A 208 16.48 7.10 -0.65
CA ASP A 208 15.95 5.74 -0.70
C ASP A 208 16.93 4.75 -0.05
N HIS A 209 16.49 4.04 0.98
CA HIS A 209 17.33 3.12 1.75
C HIS A 209 17.86 1.96 0.90
N ARG A 210 17.24 1.61 -0.22
CA ARG A 210 17.74 0.58 -1.15
C ARG A 210 18.95 1.07 -1.91
N ARG A 211 18.93 2.35 -2.32
CA ARG A 211 20.06 3.00 -2.96
C ARG A 211 21.18 3.21 -1.95
N LEU A 212 20.87 3.81 -0.80
CA LEU A 212 21.86 4.07 0.25
C LEU A 212 22.42 2.77 0.84
N GLY A 213 21.58 1.79 1.12
CA GLY A 213 21.98 0.49 1.64
C GLY A 213 22.97 -0.23 0.75
N LYS A 214 22.78 -0.15 -0.58
CA LYS A 214 23.76 -0.67 -1.56
C LYS A 214 25.04 0.16 -1.57
N GLN A 215 24.94 1.49 -1.61
CA GLN A 215 26.11 2.39 -1.68
C GLN A 215 27.00 2.31 -0.43
N LEU A 216 26.37 2.14 0.74
CA LEU A 216 27.05 2.08 2.04
C LEU A 216 27.47 0.65 2.42
N GLY A 217 26.97 -0.37 1.72
CA GLY A 217 27.23 -1.78 2.01
C GLY A 217 26.55 -2.25 3.30
N LEU A 218 25.28 -1.90 3.48
CA LEU A 218 24.49 -2.24 4.68
C LEU A 218 23.76 -3.58 4.53
N PHE A 219 23.17 -3.86 3.37
CA PHE A 219 22.46 -5.10 3.12
C PHE A 219 22.51 -5.49 1.63
N HIS A 220 22.22 -6.75 1.35
CA HIS A 220 22.12 -7.30 0.01
C HIS A 220 20.87 -8.18 -0.11
N ILE A 221 20.15 -8.09 -1.23
CA ILE A 221 19.02 -8.97 -1.53
C ILE A 221 19.46 -9.88 -2.68
N SER A 222 19.55 -11.17 -2.41
CA SER A 222 19.96 -12.18 -3.38
C SER A 222 18.74 -12.93 -3.89
N GLN A 223 18.56 -12.99 -5.22
CA GLN A 223 17.50 -13.79 -5.83
C GLN A 223 17.61 -15.28 -5.47
N LEU A 224 18.83 -15.78 -5.29
CA LEU A 224 19.07 -17.18 -4.90
C LEU A 224 18.65 -17.46 -3.45
N VAL A 225 18.74 -16.46 -2.57
CA VAL A 225 18.26 -16.59 -1.17
C VAL A 225 16.75 -16.44 -1.09
N GLY A 226 16.19 -15.56 -1.92
CA GLY A 226 14.74 -15.35 -2.03
C GLY A 226 14.35 -13.89 -1.80
N SER A 227 13.32 -13.45 -2.52
CA SER A 227 12.77 -12.10 -2.39
C SER A 227 12.20 -11.88 -0.98
N GLY A 228 12.49 -10.71 -0.39
CA GLY A 228 12.01 -10.36 0.95
C GLY A 228 12.82 -11.00 2.08
N LEU A 229 13.97 -11.61 1.79
CA LEU A 229 14.90 -12.17 2.77
C LEU A 229 16.26 -11.45 2.66
N PRO A 230 16.40 -10.24 3.23
CA PRO A 230 17.62 -9.45 3.11
C PRO A 230 18.79 -10.06 3.89
N LEU A 231 19.96 -10.07 3.27
CA LEU A 231 21.22 -10.40 3.92
C LEU A 231 21.82 -9.14 4.51
N TRP A 232 21.97 -9.10 5.83
CA TRP A 232 22.69 -8.02 6.51
C TRP A 232 24.19 -8.15 6.25
N LEU A 233 24.79 -7.12 5.66
CA LEU A 233 26.24 -7.02 5.46
C LEU A 233 26.91 -6.51 6.74
N PRO A 234 28.24 -6.65 6.92
CA PRO A 234 28.89 -6.35 8.19
C PRO A 234 28.55 -4.97 8.78
N LYS A 235 28.52 -3.91 7.97
CA LYS A 235 28.15 -2.56 8.44
C LYS A 235 26.69 -2.45 8.88
N GLY A 236 25.78 -3.08 8.14
CA GLY A 236 24.37 -3.10 8.51
C GLY A 236 24.12 -3.96 9.75
N ALA A 237 24.83 -5.08 9.89
CA ALA A 237 24.76 -5.93 11.08
C ALA A 237 25.23 -5.17 12.34
N ILE A 238 26.34 -4.43 12.27
CA ILE A 238 26.80 -3.58 13.38
C ILE A 238 25.75 -2.51 13.73
N LEU A 239 25.18 -1.84 12.71
CA LEU A 239 24.12 -0.85 12.92
C LEU A 239 22.92 -1.47 13.66
N ARG A 240 22.45 -2.62 13.17
CA ARG A 240 21.35 -3.36 13.77
C ARG A 240 21.66 -3.77 15.21
N GLU A 241 22.82 -4.36 15.46
CA GLU A 241 23.26 -4.76 16.81
C GLU A 241 23.33 -3.59 17.77
N THR A 242 23.76 -2.41 17.29
CA THR A 242 23.82 -1.19 18.08
C THR A 242 22.43 -0.76 18.54
N LEU A 243 21.45 -0.80 17.62
CA LEU A 243 20.05 -0.48 17.92
C LEU A 243 19.41 -1.50 18.86
N GLU A 244 19.64 -2.80 18.61
CA GLU A 244 19.14 -3.86 19.48
C GLU A 244 19.71 -3.75 20.90
N ASN A 245 21.02 -3.47 21.04
CA ASN A 245 21.66 -3.31 22.34
C ASN A 245 21.14 -2.08 23.10
N PHE A 246 20.94 -0.95 22.39
CA PHE A 246 20.34 0.24 22.97
C PHE A 246 18.96 -0.05 23.55
N LEU A 247 18.06 -0.64 22.76
CA LEU A 247 16.70 -0.91 23.20
C LEU A 247 16.66 -2.00 24.29
N ARG A 248 17.50 -3.03 24.18
CA ARG A 248 17.63 -4.07 25.21
C ARG A 248 18.01 -3.47 26.55
N GLN A 249 18.97 -2.54 26.57
CA GLN A 249 19.38 -1.87 27.80
C GLN A 249 18.22 -1.06 28.40
N ALA A 250 17.51 -0.28 27.58
CA ALA A 250 16.34 0.48 28.02
C ALA A 250 15.19 -0.41 28.54
N GLN A 251 15.00 -1.59 27.94
CA GLN A 251 14.04 -2.60 28.37
C GLN A 251 14.44 -3.22 29.73
N LEU A 252 15.70 -3.61 29.91
CA LEU A 252 16.21 -4.17 31.17
C LEU A 252 16.06 -3.20 32.34
N GLU A 253 16.38 -1.92 32.13
CA GLU A 253 16.21 -0.86 33.13
C GLU A 253 14.74 -0.68 33.56
N ARG A 254 13.79 -1.08 32.71
CA ARG A 254 12.34 -1.04 32.96
C ARG A 254 11.77 -2.38 33.39
N GLY A 255 12.62 -3.36 33.73
CA GLY A 255 12.21 -4.66 34.25
C GLY A 255 11.61 -5.60 33.21
N TYR A 256 11.95 -5.44 31.93
CA TYR A 256 11.65 -6.44 30.91
C TYR A 256 12.62 -7.61 31.03
N LEU A 257 12.08 -8.82 30.88
CA LEU A 257 12.81 -10.08 30.98
C LEU A 257 13.03 -10.64 29.57
N PRO A 258 14.29 -10.73 29.12
CA PRO A 258 14.59 -11.24 27.79
C PRO A 258 14.32 -12.75 27.72
N VAL A 259 13.62 -13.17 26.66
CA VAL A 259 13.38 -14.57 26.31
C VAL A 259 13.82 -14.84 24.87
N ILE A 260 14.00 -16.10 24.52
CA ILE A 260 14.31 -16.53 23.15
C ILE A 260 13.40 -17.70 22.82
N THR A 261 12.64 -17.60 21.71
CA THR A 261 11.70 -18.63 21.31
C THR A 261 12.02 -19.21 19.93
N PRO A 262 11.67 -20.49 19.67
CA PRO A 262 11.92 -21.14 18.38
C PRO A 262 11.35 -20.36 17.17
N HIS A 263 11.90 -20.60 15.98
CA HIS A 263 11.39 -20.04 14.71
C HIS A 263 10.22 -20.81 14.11
N ILE A 264 10.00 -22.05 14.57
CA ILE A 264 8.92 -22.93 14.15
C ILE A 264 8.14 -23.40 15.37
N GLY A 265 6.84 -23.62 15.19
CA GLY A 265 5.95 -24.19 16.22
C GLY A 265 5.00 -25.19 15.59
N LYS A 266 4.44 -26.09 16.40
CA LYS A 266 3.38 -27.00 15.93
C LYS A 266 2.19 -26.20 15.43
N LEU A 267 1.53 -26.66 14.38
CA LEU A 267 0.34 -26.01 13.81
C LEU A 267 -0.74 -25.78 14.88
N ASP A 268 -0.90 -26.73 15.80
CA ASP A 268 -1.86 -26.66 16.91
C ASP A 268 -1.66 -25.43 17.78
N LEU A 269 -0.43 -24.96 18.00
CA LEU A 269 -0.15 -23.73 18.75
C LEU A 269 -0.83 -22.50 18.11
N TYR A 270 -0.81 -22.44 16.78
CA TYR A 270 -1.39 -21.34 16.01
C TYR A 270 -2.91 -21.48 15.85
N ILE A 271 -3.42 -22.72 15.84
CA ILE A 271 -4.86 -22.99 15.93
C ILE A 271 -5.39 -22.54 17.30
N THR A 272 -4.74 -22.96 18.39
CA THR A 272 -5.14 -22.62 19.76
C THR A 272 -5.11 -21.11 20.00
N SER A 273 -4.11 -20.40 19.48
CA SER A 273 -4.02 -18.95 19.61
C SER A 273 -4.94 -18.17 18.65
N GLY A 274 -5.66 -18.84 17.75
CA GLY A 274 -6.55 -18.20 16.77
C GLY A 274 -5.83 -17.54 15.59
N HIS A 275 -4.54 -17.77 15.41
CA HIS A 275 -3.79 -17.23 14.27
C HIS A 275 -3.95 -18.07 12.99
N TYR A 276 -4.44 -19.31 13.13
CA TYR A 276 -4.78 -20.19 12.03
C TYR A 276 -6.23 -20.68 12.18
N PRO A 277 -7.04 -20.71 11.10
CA PRO A 277 -6.71 -20.36 9.72
C PRO A 277 -6.96 -18.88 9.36
N TYR A 278 -7.35 -18.02 10.31
CA TYR A 278 -7.81 -16.66 10.01
C TYR A 278 -6.78 -15.78 9.27
N TYR A 279 -5.48 -16.02 9.48
CA TYR A 279 -4.39 -15.33 8.80
C TYR A 279 -3.61 -16.25 7.83
N LYS A 280 -4.22 -17.36 7.40
CA LYS A 280 -3.56 -18.37 6.57
C LYS A 280 -2.97 -17.80 5.28
N ASP A 281 -3.64 -16.83 4.67
CA ASP A 281 -3.24 -16.27 3.37
C ASP A 281 -1.97 -15.42 3.47
N SER A 282 -1.62 -14.92 4.67
CA SER A 282 -0.37 -14.19 4.95
C SER A 282 0.67 -15.04 5.69
N GLN A 283 0.48 -16.36 5.75
CA GLN A 283 1.36 -17.31 6.43
C GLN A 283 2.03 -18.26 5.44
N TYR A 284 3.21 -18.74 5.79
CA TYR A 284 3.85 -19.83 5.04
C TYR A 284 3.06 -21.12 5.21
N THR A 285 3.01 -21.93 4.15
CA THR A 285 2.39 -23.25 4.21
C THR A 285 3.05 -24.09 5.31
N PRO A 286 2.25 -24.82 6.12
CA PRO A 286 2.80 -25.73 7.11
C PRO A 286 3.79 -26.73 6.50
N ILE A 287 4.84 -27.03 7.24
CA ILE A 287 5.86 -28.03 6.94
C ILE A 287 5.38 -29.35 7.55
N ASP A 288 5.18 -30.37 6.71
CA ASP A 288 4.89 -31.73 7.17
C ASP A 288 6.18 -32.38 7.69
N VAL A 289 6.16 -32.84 8.95
CA VAL A 289 7.26 -33.53 9.62
C VAL A 289 6.70 -34.76 10.31
N ASP A 290 6.93 -35.94 9.73
CA ASP A 290 6.35 -37.21 10.15
C ASP A 290 4.81 -37.12 10.21
N ASP A 291 4.21 -37.38 11.38
CA ASP A 291 2.76 -37.30 11.62
C ASP A 291 2.31 -35.91 12.13
N GLU A 292 3.23 -34.94 12.21
CA GLU A 292 2.97 -33.60 12.74
C GLU A 292 3.15 -32.50 11.68
N LYS A 293 2.47 -31.37 11.90
CA LYS A 293 2.61 -30.17 11.07
C LYS A 293 3.25 -29.06 11.87
N PHE A 294 4.24 -28.42 11.29
CA PHE A 294 4.92 -27.26 11.85
C PHE A 294 4.70 -26.04 10.96
N MET A 295 4.88 -24.84 11.52
CA MET A 295 4.82 -23.61 10.75
C MET A 295 5.90 -22.64 11.24
N LEU A 296 6.49 -21.90 10.30
CA LEU A 296 7.30 -20.72 10.62
C LEU A 296 6.43 -19.72 11.40
N LYS A 297 6.94 -19.21 12.52
CA LYS A 297 6.15 -18.33 13.39
C LYS A 297 5.82 -17.01 12.68
N PRO A 298 4.53 -16.62 12.55
CA PRO A 298 4.15 -15.32 12.01
C PRO A 298 4.20 -14.18 13.06
N MET A 299 4.34 -14.55 14.34
CA MET A 299 4.42 -13.69 15.50
C MET A 299 4.96 -14.45 16.72
N ASN A 300 5.42 -13.74 17.75
CA ASN A 300 6.01 -14.35 18.94
C ASN A 300 4.98 -14.66 20.05
N CYS A 301 3.82 -13.99 20.04
CA CYS A 301 2.81 -14.04 21.11
C CYS A 301 2.49 -15.46 21.62
N PRO A 302 2.19 -16.46 20.75
CA PRO A 302 1.85 -17.81 21.21
C PRO A 302 3.00 -18.48 21.99
N HIS A 303 4.25 -18.20 21.64
CA HIS A 303 5.41 -18.77 22.34
C HIS A 303 5.64 -18.09 23.70
N HIS A 304 5.43 -16.78 23.78
CA HIS A 304 5.52 -16.05 25.05
C HIS A 304 4.44 -16.50 26.03
N ILE A 305 3.25 -16.86 25.54
CA ILE A 305 2.18 -17.47 26.34
C ILE A 305 2.58 -18.85 26.87
N GLU A 306 3.27 -19.69 26.07
CA GLU A 306 3.77 -20.98 26.58
C GLU A 306 4.88 -20.80 27.63
N ILE A 307 5.72 -19.76 27.52
CA ILE A 307 6.66 -19.39 28.60
C ILE A 307 5.90 -18.98 29.86
N TYR A 308 4.89 -18.12 29.73
CA TYR A 308 4.05 -17.73 30.87
C TYR A 308 3.41 -18.96 31.53
N LYS A 309 2.88 -19.90 30.75
CA LYS A 309 2.25 -21.13 31.27
C LYS A 309 3.21 -22.15 31.86
N SER A 310 4.52 -22.01 31.66
CA SER A 310 5.51 -23.00 32.11
C SER A 310 5.57 -23.15 33.63
N GLU A 311 5.16 -22.11 34.36
CA GLU A 311 5.15 -22.06 35.82
C GLU A 311 3.87 -21.36 36.34
N PRO A 312 3.42 -21.68 37.56
CA PRO A 312 2.31 -20.96 38.19
C PRO A 312 2.73 -19.56 38.66
N HIS A 313 1.89 -18.54 38.40
CA HIS A 313 2.13 -17.14 38.78
C HIS A 313 1.16 -16.67 39.86
N SER A 314 1.66 -15.95 40.87
CA SER A 314 0.86 -15.19 41.81
C SER A 314 0.53 -13.80 41.26
N TYR A 315 -0.56 -13.19 41.72
CA TYR A 315 -0.88 -11.79 41.41
C TYR A 315 0.24 -10.83 41.86
N ARG A 316 1.09 -11.24 42.81
CA ARG A 316 2.25 -10.48 43.30
C ARG A 316 3.45 -10.51 42.35
N ASP A 317 3.49 -11.49 41.46
CA ASP A 317 4.55 -11.63 40.46
C ASP A 317 4.27 -10.78 39.22
N LEU A 318 3.06 -10.19 39.13
CA LEU A 318 2.66 -9.26 38.08
C LEU A 318 2.93 -7.80 38.50
N PRO A 319 3.37 -6.93 37.57
CA PRO A 319 3.44 -7.13 36.12
C PRO A 319 4.67 -7.92 35.67
N LEU A 320 4.46 -8.89 34.78
CA LEU A 320 5.53 -9.66 34.14
C LEU A 320 5.68 -9.21 32.68
N ARG A 321 6.89 -8.84 32.28
CA ARG A 321 7.17 -8.26 30.96
C ARG A 321 8.16 -9.14 30.21
N LEU A 322 7.70 -9.98 29.28
CA LEU A 322 8.59 -10.79 28.45
C LEU A 322 8.97 -10.01 27.20
N ALA A 323 10.26 -9.93 26.86
CA ALA A 323 10.76 -9.25 25.66
C ALA A 323 11.61 -10.20 24.81
N GLU A 324 11.50 -10.08 23.50
CA GLU A 324 12.31 -10.83 22.54
C GLU A 324 12.55 -9.98 21.29
N PHE A 325 13.79 -9.91 20.83
CA PHE A 325 14.07 -9.53 19.44
C PHE A 325 13.72 -10.72 18.54
N GLY A 326 12.41 -10.95 18.40
CA GLY A 326 11.83 -12.19 17.88
C GLY A 326 11.71 -12.15 16.37
N THR A 327 12.38 -13.10 15.70
CA THR A 327 12.35 -13.20 14.24
C THR A 327 11.15 -13.99 13.77
N VAL A 328 10.30 -13.36 12.97
CA VAL A 328 9.04 -13.88 12.46
C VAL A 328 9.02 -13.87 10.94
N TYR A 329 8.09 -14.66 10.38
CA TYR A 329 7.98 -14.84 8.94
C TYR A 329 6.54 -14.65 8.46
N ARG A 330 6.34 -13.77 7.48
CA ARG A 330 5.04 -13.49 6.86
C ARG A 330 5.12 -13.71 5.35
N TYR A 331 4.09 -14.34 4.81
CA TYR A 331 3.97 -14.53 3.37
C TYR A 331 3.38 -13.26 2.73
N GLU A 332 4.24 -12.27 2.56
CA GLU A 332 3.92 -11.05 1.79
C GLU A 332 3.96 -11.36 0.29
N GLN A 333 3.03 -10.81 -0.49
CA GLN A 333 2.99 -11.03 -1.93
C GLN A 333 4.26 -10.46 -2.58
N SER A 334 4.76 -11.09 -3.65
CA SER A 334 6.05 -10.69 -4.24
C SER A 334 6.05 -9.25 -4.76
N GLY A 335 4.90 -8.73 -5.19
CA GLY A 335 4.74 -7.34 -5.63
C GLY A 335 4.78 -6.31 -4.52
N GLU A 336 4.56 -6.72 -3.26
CA GLU A 336 4.54 -5.83 -2.09
C GLU A 336 5.92 -5.65 -1.45
N LEU A 337 6.87 -6.53 -1.76
CA LEU A 337 8.20 -6.54 -1.16
C LEU A 337 9.01 -5.29 -1.57
N ASN A 338 9.59 -4.62 -0.57
CA ASN A 338 10.30 -3.36 -0.82
C ASN A 338 11.49 -3.16 0.13
N GLY A 339 12.69 -3.48 -0.34
CA GLY A 339 13.94 -3.25 0.39
C GLY A 339 13.92 -3.94 1.76
N LEU A 340 14.15 -3.14 2.82
CA LEU A 340 13.96 -3.54 4.22
C LEU A 340 12.62 -3.09 4.83
N THR A 341 11.78 -2.35 4.09
CA THR A 341 10.53 -1.76 4.63
C THR A 341 9.40 -2.79 4.66
N ARG A 342 9.32 -3.65 3.64
CA ARG A 342 8.36 -4.77 3.59
C ARG A 342 9.09 -6.03 3.11
N VAL A 343 9.20 -6.99 4.01
CA VAL A 343 10.02 -8.20 3.89
C VAL A 343 9.26 -9.41 4.42
N ARG A 344 9.67 -10.61 4.02
CA ARG A 344 9.04 -11.86 4.47
C ARG A 344 9.63 -12.41 5.75
N GLY A 345 10.87 -12.04 6.07
CA GLY A 345 11.54 -12.41 7.32
C GLY A 345 12.07 -11.16 7.99
N PHE A 346 11.64 -10.91 9.22
CA PHE A 346 12.04 -9.73 9.98
C PHE A 346 12.08 -10.03 11.48
N THR A 347 12.83 -9.20 12.19
CA THR A 347 12.94 -9.27 13.64
C THR A 347 12.20 -8.09 14.23
N VAL A 348 11.27 -8.38 15.13
CA VAL A 348 10.52 -7.38 15.87
C VAL A 348 11.12 -7.26 17.26
N ASP A 349 11.27 -6.05 17.75
CA ASP A 349 11.49 -5.72 19.16
C ASP A 349 10.23 -6.01 19.98
N ASP A 350 9.80 -7.27 19.99
CA ASP A 350 8.51 -7.72 20.47
C ASP A 350 8.49 -7.88 21.98
N SER A 351 7.35 -7.62 22.60
CA SER A 351 7.16 -7.85 24.03
C SER A 351 5.71 -8.13 24.38
N HIS A 352 5.51 -8.99 25.38
CA HIS A 352 4.20 -9.36 25.89
C HIS A 352 4.18 -9.15 27.40
N LEU A 353 3.30 -8.25 27.83
CA LEU A 353 3.13 -7.91 29.24
C LEU A 353 1.90 -8.66 29.78
N PHE A 354 2.10 -9.36 30.88
CA PHE A 354 1.06 -10.04 31.64
C PHE A 354 0.80 -9.20 32.89
N VAL A 355 -0.43 -8.71 33.00
CA VAL A 355 -0.82 -7.68 33.97
C VAL A 355 -2.19 -8.01 34.55
N THR A 356 -2.48 -7.53 35.75
CA THR A 356 -3.87 -7.51 36.23
C THR A 356 -4.65 -6.38 35.55
N PRO A 357 -6.00 -6.44 35.51
CA PRO A 357 -6.81 -5.36 34.94
C PRO A 357 -6.52 -3.98 35.53
N GLU A 358 -6.19 -3.92 36.83
CA GLU A 358 -5.89 -2.68 37.55
C GLU A 358 -4.52 -2.08 37.16
N GLN A 359 -3.59 -2.92 36.68
CA GLN A 359 -2.24 -2.51 36.26
C GLN A 359 -2.20 -2.04 34.79
N LEU A 360 -3.24 -2.30 34.00
CA LEU A 360 -3.24 -2.09 32.55
C LEU A 360 -2.91 -0.64 32.16
N GLU A 361 -3.53 0.33 32.80
CA GLU A 361 -3.33 1.75 32.47
C GLU A 361 -1.88 2.19 32.75
N GLU A 362 -1.34 1.84 33.93
CA GLU A 362 0.02 2.18 34.32
C GLU A 362 1.05 1.54 33.37
N GLU A 363 0.88 0.26 33.04
CA GLU A 363 1.78 -0.45 32.14
C GLU A 363 1.69 0.08 30.70
N PHE A 364 0.49 0.44 30.23
CA PHE A 364 0.32 1.06 28.92
C PHE A 364 1.04 2.41 28.84
N ILE A 365 0.91 3.26 29.86
CA ILE A 365 1.64 4.53 29.95
C ILE A 365 3.16 4.28 29.98
N GLY A 366 3.61 3.25 30.69
CA GLY A 366 5.02 2.84 30.72
C GLY A 366 5.56 2.45 29.34
N VAL A 367 4.79 1.71 28.55
CA VAL A 367 5.12 1.37 27.15
C VAL A 367 5.20 2.62 26.28
N VAL A 368 4.21 3.51 26.38
CA VAL A 368 4.21 4.79 25.62
C VAL A 368 5.43 5.63 25.98
N SER A 369 5.81 5.69 27.26
CA SER A 369 7.01 6.39 27.71
C SER A 369 8.29 5.79 27.12
N LEU A 370 8.39 4.46 27.02
CA LEU A 370 9.51 3.80 26.34
C LEU A 370 9.55 4.16 24.85
N ILE A 371 8.41 4.17 24.16
CA ILE A 371 8.32 4.58 22.74
C ILE A 371 8.80 6.03 22.57
N GLN A 372 8.33 6.94 23.42
CA GLN A 372 8.75 8.35 23.39
C GLN A 372 10.25 8.51 23.63
N HIS A 373 10.81 7.76 24.59
CA HIS A 373 12.26 7.77 24.82
C HIS A 373 13.06 7.33 23.59
N VAL A 374 12.58 6.31 22.88
CA VAL A 374 13.21 5.87 21.61
C VAL A 374 13.08 6.95 20.55
N PHE A 375 11.90 7.55 20.37
CA PHE A 375 11.68 8.59 19.36
C PHE A 375 12.56 9.83 19.61
N GLU A 376 12.60 10.32 20.85
CA GLU A 376 13.46 11.44 21.25
C GLU A 376 14.94 11.13 20.99
N THR A 377 15.39 9.92 21.34
CA THR A 377 16.79 9.50 21.14
C THR A 377 17.16 9.43 19.66
N MET A 378 16.24 9.00 18.81
CA MET A 378 16.44 8.91 17.35
C MET A 378 16.19 10.25 16.63
N GLY A 379 15.69 11.26 17.33
CA GLY A 379 15.33 12.55 16.74
C GLY A 379 14.09 12.45 15.84
N PHE A 380 13.11 11.62 16.19
CA PHE A 380 11.84 11.52 15.49
C PHE A 380 10.81 12.49 16.11
N ASP A 381 10.59 13.60 15.43
CA ASP A 381 9.76 14.73 15.83
C ASP A 381 8.43 14.84 15.04
N ASP A 382 8.32 14.17 13.90
CA ASP A 382 7.08 14.08 13.10
C ASP A 382 6.49 12.66 13.15
N PHE A 383 5.53 12.45 14.05
CA PHE A 383 4.77 11.21 14.16
C PHE A 383 3.31 11.49 14.54
N ARG A 384 2.44 10.52 14.26
CA ARG A 384 1.01 10.57 14.62
C ARG A 384 0.64 9.29 15.36
N ALA A 385 -0.19 9.42 16.40
CA ALA A 385 -0.79 8.29 17.08
C ALA A 385 -2.19 8.02 16.51
N ARG A 386 -2.55 6.75 16.33
CA ARG A 386 -3.88 6.30 15.95
C ARG A 386 -4.31 5.20 16.89
N LEU A 387 -5.53 5.30 17.43
CA LEU A 387 -6.19 4.19 18.11
C LEU A 387 -6.92 3.34 17.07
N GLY A 388 -6.55 2.07 16.96
CA GLY A 388 -7.29 1.10 16.15
C GLY A 388 -8.56 0.69 16.89
N THR A 389 -9.70 1.24 16.48
CA THR A 389 -11.01 0.67 16.82
C THR A 389 -11.43 -0.20 15.64
N ASN A 390 -11.86 -1.44 15.91
CA ASN A 390 -12.21 -2.45 14.91
C ASN A 390 -12.86 -1.91 13.63
#